data_AF-A0A4S5BF50-F1
#
_entry.id   AF-A0A4S5BF50-F1
#
_cell.length_a   1.000
_cell.length_b   1.000
_cell.length_c   1.000
_cell.angle_alpha   90.00
_cell.angle_beta   90.00
_cell.angle_gamma   90.00
#
_symmetry.space_group_name_H-M   'P 1'
#
loop_
_entity.id
_entity.type
_entity.pdbx_description
1 polymer ?
#
loop_
_entity_poly.entity_id
_entity_poly.type
_entity_poly.pdbx_seq_one_letter_code
_entity_poly.pdbx_strand_id
1 'polypeptide(L)'
;MFRVKPGSRIDSVALVGMEASNATIRIYQDGVLQVTRTVSLTKRVVRNWFDYFFNDFTYQTDTIFSDLPMYSNAEVEVELGYGDVAPSIKALVVCRKVNLGKTIVDPSVSGANYSRIVRDDEYGNVARIVERRFVPTTKQKLHVEDSRDADQIRETLISIRSRPALFSGLDDQTSNPWFSSFLIYGLLKDWTLTAPSINYGSLSIDLEEL
;
A
#
# COMPACT_ATOMS: atom_id res chain seq x y z
N MET A 1 10.91 9.24 15.53
CA MET A 1 10.14 8.33 16.41
C MET A 1 8.84 9.02 16.82
N PHE A 2 7.71 8.34 16.75
CA PHE A 2 6.42 8.86 17.21
C PHE A 2 5.50 7.75 17.70
N ARG A 3 4.50 8.09 18.52
CA ARG A 3 3.51 7.16 19.09
C ARG A 3 2.09 7.57 18.75
N VAL A 4 1.24 6.60 18.47
CA VAL A 4 -0.18 6.78 18.16
C VAL A 4 -1.03 5.82 18.96
N LYS A 5 -2.15 6.31 19.50
CA LYS A 5 -3.20 5.49 20.12
C LYS A 5 -4.36 5.32 19.14
N PRO A 6 -4.58 4.12 18.57
CA PRO A 6 -5.62 3.93 17.55
C PRO A 6 -7.06 4.03 18.10
N GLY A 7 -7.25 3.89 19.42
CA GLY A 7 -8.58 3.90 20.05
C GLY A 7 -9.46 2.68 19.72
N SER A 8 -8.95 1.73 18.95
CA SER A 8 -9.61 0.48 18.58
C SER A 8 -8.60 -0.66 18.53
N ARG A 9 -9.09 -1.90 18.43
CA ARG A 9 -8.23 -3.07 18.23
C ARG A 9 -7.74 -3.10 16.79
N ILE A 10 -6.43 -3.26 16.63
CA ILE A 10 -5.73 -3.24 15.35
C ILE A 10 -4.98 -4.55 15.16
N ASP A 11 -4.73 -4.94 13.92
CA ASP A 11 -3.87 -6.09 13.60
C ASP A 11 -2.82 -5.77 12.54
N SER A 12 -2.89 -4.57 11.95
CA SER A 12 -2.07 -4.19 10.82
C SER A 12 -1.63 -2.74 10.93
N VAL A 13 -0.36 -2.49 10.61
CA VAL A 13 0.22 -1.16 10.48
C VAL A 13 0.97 -1.07 9.17
N ALA A 14 0.68 -0.07 8.36
CA ALA A 14 1.41 0.20 7.12
C ALA A 14 2.08 1.57 7.15
N LEU A 15 3.24 1.61 6.53
CA LEU A 15 4.04 2.81 6.34
C LEU A 15 4.19 3.02 4.84
N VAL A 16 3.78 4.18 4.35
CA VAL A 16 3.70 4.50 2.93
C VAL A 16 4.55 5.73 2.64
N GLY A 17 5.30 5.67 1.53
CA GLY A 17 6.16 6.76 1.06
C GLY A 17 7.23 7.14 2.07
N MET A 18 7.96 6.15 2.58
CA MET A 18 9.07 6.32 3.50
C MET A 18 10.37 6.62 2.76
N GLU A 19 11.18 7.46 3.38
CA GLU A 19 12.59 7.62 3.11
C GLU A 19 13.37 7.19 4.37
N ALA A 20 13.70 5.90 4.43
CA ALA A 20 14.38 5.30 5.57
C ALA A 20 15.13 4.02 5.16
N SER A 21 16.15 3.64 5.93
CA SER A 21 16.90 2.40 5.73
C SER A 21 16.30 1.21 6.48
N ASN A 22 15.60 1.49 7.58
CA ASN A 22 14.88 0.51 8.37
C ASN A 22 13.66 1.14 9.05
N ALA A 23 12.65 0.31 9.32
CA ALA A 23 11.48 0.68 10.09
C ALA A 23 11.25 -0.33 11.21
N THR A 24 11.03 0.17 12.42
CA THR A 24 10.71 -0.61 13.61
C THR A 24 9.36 -0.19 14.15
N ILE A 25 8.49 -1.16 14.37
CA ILE A 25 7.20 -0.99 15.05
C ILE A 25 7.27 -1.66 16.42
N ARG A 26 6.86 -0.92 17.44
CA ARG A 26 6.66 -1.43 18.79
C ARG A 26 5.21 -1.27 19.21
N ILE A 27 4.62 -2.33 19.75
CA ILE A 27 3.26 -2.31 20.29
C ILE A 27 3.35 -2.38 21.79
N TYR A 28 2.73 -1.42 22.45
CA TYR A 28 2.58 -1.38 23.89
C TYR A 28 1.14 -1.68 24.27
N GLN A 29 0.93 -2.38 25.37
CA GLN A 29 -0.36 -2.52 26.02
C GLN A 29 -0.23 -1.94 27.43
N ASP A 30 -1.02 -0.92 27.74
CA ASP A 30 -1.00 -0.25 29.04
C ASP A 30 0.43 0.17 29.48
N GLY A 31 1.23 0.64 28.52
CA GLY A 31 2.62 1.07 28.72
C GLY A 31 3.68 -0.05 28.70
N VAL A 32 3.28 -1.32 28.64
CA VAL A 32 4.20 -2.47 28.59
C VAL A 32 4.44 -2.89 27.15
N LEU A 33 5.71 -2.99 26.74
CA LEU A 33 6.10 -3.45 25.41
C LEU A 33 5.71 -4.93 25.22
N GLN A 34 4.88 -5.21 24.22
CA GLN A 34 4.42 -6.56 23.89
C GLN A 34 5.10 -7.12 22.66
N VAL A 35 5.26 -6.30 21.61
CA VAL A 35 5.76 -6.73 20.31
C VAL A 35 6.77 -5.71 19.79
N THR A 36 7.86 -6.20 19.22
CA THR A 36 8.78 -5.42 18.38
C THR A 36 8.93 -6.14 17.06
N ARG A 37 8.74 -5.43 15.95
CA ARG A 37 9.04 -5.91 14.60
C ARG A 37 9.88 -4.89 13.87
N THR A 38 10.93 -5.35 13.20
CA THR A 38 11.84 -4.50 12.43
C THR A 38 11.95 -5.06 11.02
N VAL A 39 11.94 -4.18 10.03
CA VAL A 39 12.20 -4.51 8.63
C VAL A 39 13.33 -3.65 8.11
N SER A 40 14.26 -4.27 7.37
CA SER A 40 15.21 -3.54 6.55
C SER A 40 14.51 -3.09 5.28
N LEU A 41 14.58 -1.80 4.99
CA LEU A 41 14.05 -1.22 3.76
C LEU A 41 15.12 -1.14 2.68
N THR A 42 16.37 -1.47 2.99
CA THR A 42 17.47 -1.38 2.02
C THR A 42 17.30 -2.45 0.94
N LYS A 43 17.15 -2.00 -0.30
CA LYS A 43 17.11 -2.82 -1.51
C LYS A 43 18.39 -2.62 -2.31
N ARG A 44 18.95 -3.72 -2.80
CA ARG A 44 20.08 -3.70 -3.71
C ARG A 44 19.81 -4.64 -4.86
N VAL A 45 19.70 -4.09 -6.06
CA VAL A 45 19.56 -4.87 -7.29
C VAL A 45 20.93 -4.88 -7.97
N VAL A 46 21.62 -6.01 -7.87
CA VAL A 46 22.93 -6.21 -8.51
C VAL A 46 22.75 -7.14 -9.71
N ARG A 47 22.96 -6.65 -10.94
CA ARG A 47 22.86 -7.48 -12.15
C ARG A 47 24.22 -7.81 -12.75
N ASN A 48 25.23 -6.98 -12.48
CA ASN A 48 26.59 -7.20 -12.96
C ASN A 48 27.63 -6.67 -11.94
N TRP A 49 28.91 -6.84 -12.25
CA TRP A 49 30.01 -6.37 -11.41
C TRP A 49 29.99 -4.85 -11.23
N PHE A 50 29.59 -4.09 -12.26
CA PHE A 50 29.54 -2.62 -12.19
C PHE A 50 28.46 -2.17 -11.20
N ASP A 51 27.26 -2.75 -11.26
CA ASP A 51 26.18 -2.51 -10.30
C ASP A 51 26.62 -2.83 -8.87
N TYR A 52 27.46 -3.86 -8.70
CA TYR A 52 27.99 -4.19 -7.38
C TYR A 52 28.93 -3.10 -6.84
N PHE A 53 29.77 -2.48 -7.66
CA PHE A 53 30.72 -1.48 -7.16
C PHE A 53 30.19 -0.05 -7.15
N PHE A 54 29.24 0.27 -8.03
CA PHE A 54 28.91 1.67 -8.32
C PHE A 54 27.44 2.05 -8.20
N ASN A 55 26.49 1.10 -8.10
CA ASN A 55 25.09 1.50 -7.91
C ASN A 55 24.82 1.91 -6.47
N ASP A 56 24.03 2.97 -6.35
CA ASP A 56 23.50 3.43 -5.08
C ASP A 56 22.57 2.40 -4.44
N PHE A 57 22.46 2.49 -3.11
CA PHE A 57 21.43 1.76 -2.40
C PHE A 57 20.07 2.34 -2.73
N THR A 58 19.13 1.46 -3.07
CA THR A 58 17.71 1.83 -3.21
C THR A 58 16.99 1.47 -1.93
N TYR A 59 15.88 2.14 -1.64
CA TYR A 59 15.09 1.86 -0.45
C TYR A 59 13.66 1.49 -0.83
N GLN A 60 13.11 0.52 -0.12
CA GLN A 60 11.70 0.19 -0.15
C GLN A 60 10.93 1.32 0.52
N THR A 61 10.08 1.98 -0.26
CA THR A 61 9.30 3.13 0.19
C THR A 61 8.11 2.72 1.04
N ASP A 62 7.62 1.48 0.91
CA ASP A 62 6.37 1.07 1.53
C ASP A 62 6.49 -0.29 2.22
N THR A 63 5.85 -0.44 3.37
CA THR A 63 5.83 -1.72 4.10
C THR A 63 4.54 -1.88 4.88
N ILE A 64 4.17 -3.13 5.15
CA ILE A 64 3.03 -3.49 5.99
C ILE A 64 3.48 -4.52 7.03
N PHE A 65 3.05 -4.30 8.26
CA PHE A 65 3.19 -5.21 9.38
C PHE A 65 1.79 -5.74 9.70
N SER A 66 1.46 -6.92 9.19
CA SER A 66 0.18 -7.61 9.44
C SER A 66 0.30 -8.62 10.57
N ASP A 67 -0.84 -9.19 11.00
CA ASP A 67 -0.90 -10.27 11.98
C ASP A 67 -0.25 -9.87 13.31
N LEU A 68 -0.49 -8.62 13.70
CA LEU A 68 -0.14 -8.09 15.00
C LEU A 68 -1.21 -8.54 16.02
N PRO A 69 -0.83 -8.88 17.27
CA PRO A 69 -1.81 -9.25 18.28
C PRO A 69 -2.78 -8.09 18.59
N MET A 70 -4.08 -8.41 18.63
CA MET A 70 -5.15 -7.44 18.82
C MET A 70 -5.35 -7.07 20.29
N TYR A 71 -4.45 -6.27 20.85
CA TYR A 71 -4.59 -5.75 22.22
C TYR A 71 -5.63 -4.63 22.31
N SER A 72 -6.38 -4.60 23.41
CA SER A 72 -7.14 -3.41 23.81
C SER A 72 -6.19 -2.33 24.31
N ASN A 73 -6.50 -1.06 24.07
CA ASN A 73 -5.67 0.08 24.47
C ASN A 73 -4.22 0.00 23.94
N ALA A 74 -4.03 -0.59 22.76
CA ALA A 74 -2.72 -0.67 22.15
C ALA A 74 -2.16 0.73 21.84
N GLU A 75 -0.88 0.96 22.12
CA GLU A 75 -0.13 2.11 21.62
C GLU A 75 0.85 1.60 20.56
N VAL A 76 0.81 2.20 19.38
CA VAL A 76 1.74 1.88 18.28
C VAL A 76 2.84 2.94 18.28
N GLU A 77 4.06 2.50 18.46
CA GLU A 77 5.25 3.31 18.28
C GLU A 77 5.93 2.93 16.97
N VAL A 78 6.30 3.96 16.20
CA VAL A 78 7.04 3.80 14.95
C VAL A 78 8.36 4.54 15.06
N GLU A 79 9.42 3.82 14.75
CA GLU A 79 10.78 4.33 14.66
C GLU A 79 11.32 4.06 13.26
N LEU A 80 11.78 5.12 12.60
CA LEU A 80 12.44 5.06 11.30
C LEU A 80 13.92 5.39 11.53
N GLY A 81 14.81 4.60 10.95
CA GLY A 81 16.24 4.87 10.95
C GLY A 81 16.71 5.22 9.54
N TYR A 82 17.57 6.23 9.42
CA TYR A 82 18.13 6.63 8.12
C TYR A 82 19.56 7.19 8.22
N GLY A 83 20.42 6.47 8.95
CA GLY A 83 21.81 6.89 9.15
C GLY A 83 21.88 8.30 9.71
N ASP A 84 22.57 9.20 9.00
CA ASP A 84 22.76 10.60 9.39
C ASP A 84 21.70 11.56 8.83
N VAL A 85 20.74 11.06 8.05
CA VAL A 85 19.68 11.87 7.43
C VAL A 85 18.38 11.69 8.21
N ALA A 86 17.58 12.76 8.31
CA ALA A 86 16.27 12.68 8.93
C ALA A 86 15.31 11.84 8.06
N PRO A 87 14.72 10.76 8.58
CA PRO A 87 13.77 9.95 7.82
C PRO A 87 12.45 10.70 7.59
N SER A 88 11.81 10.43 6.45
CA SER A 88 10.49 10.98 6.11
C SER A 88 9.47 9.86 5.89
N ILE A 89 8.19 10.17 6.06
CA ILE A 89 7.06 9.26 5.79
C ILE A 89 5.87 10.07 5.27
N LYS A 90 5.25 9.60 4.18
CA LYS A 90 4.06 10.21 3.60
C LYS A 90 2.80 9.89 4.40
N ALA A 91 2.60 8.62 4.77
CA ALA A 91 1.44 8.21 5.56
C ALA A 91 1.73 7.02 6.49
N LEU A 92 1.19 7.10 7.70
CA LEU A 92 1.01 5.97 8.63
C LEU A 92 -0.45 5.54 8.56
N VAL A 93 -0.69 4.26 8.25
CA VAL A 93 -2.03 3.68 8.32
C VAL A 93 -2.05 2.62 9.41
N VAL A 94 -2.92 2.81 10.39
CA VAL A 94 -3.18 1.81 11.43
C VAL A 94 -4.59 1.30 11.25
N CYS A 95 -4.73 -0.01 11.05
CA CYS A 95 -6.00 -0.59 10.65
C CYS A 95 -6.20 -2.02 11.15
N ARG A 96 -7.42 -2.52 10.88
CA ARG A 96 -7.74 -3.93 10.92
C ARG A 96 -7.83 -4.43 9.48
N LYS A 97 -7.11 -5.49 9.13
CA LYS A 97 -7.18 -6.07 7.79
C LYS A 97 -8.50 -6.82 7.59
N VAL A 98 -8.98 -6.78 6.35
CA VAL A 98 -10.10 -7.58 5.87
C VAL A 98 -9.62 -8.28 4.61
N ASN A 99 -9.78 -9.59 4.55
CA ASN A 99 -9.44 -10.37 3.36
C ASN A 99 -10.53 -10.17 2.30
N LEU A 100 -10.13 -9.75 1.10
CA LEU A 100 -11.02 -9.56 -0.05
C LEU A 100 -10.89 -10.66 -1.11
N GLY A 101 -9.95 -11.60 -0.93
CA GLY A 101 -9.57 -12.63 -1.89
C GLY A 101 -8.11 -12.52 -2.33
N LYS A 102 -7.73 -13.37 -3.28
CA LYS A 102 -6.36 -13.45 -3.81
C LYS A 102 -6.24 -12.68 -5.12
N THR A 103 -5.24 -11.81 -5.23
CA THR A 103 -4.94 -11.09 -6.47
C THR A 103 -4.63 -12.09 -7.60
N ILE A 104 -5.37 -12.01 -8.71
CA ILE A 104 -5.12 -12.80 -9.91
C ILE A 104 -3.96 -12.18 -10.68
N VAL A 105 -3.10 -13.02 -11.27
CA VAL A 105 -1.96 -12.61 -12.10
C VAL A 105 -2.43 -12.00 -13.42
N ASP A 106 -2.85 -10.74 -13.39
CA ASP A 106 -2.81 -9.74 -14.48
C ASP A 106 -3.29 -8.34 -13.95
N PRO A 107 -2.76 -7.84 -12.82
CA PRO A 107 -3.15 -6.53 -12.34
C PRO A 107 -2.47 -5.44 -13.19
N SER A 108 -3.25 -4.46 -13.66
CA SER A 108 -2.73 -3.38 -14.50
C SER A 108 -2.56 -2.11 -13.68
N VAL A 109 -1.33 -1.60 -13.65
CA VAL A 109 -1.01 -0.29 -13.10
C VAL A 109 -1.07 0.72 -14.24
N SER A 110 -1.87 1.76 -14.04
CA SER A 110 -2.05 2.89 -14.95
C SER A 110 -1.92 4.18 -14.15
N GLY A 111 -2.06 5.34 -14.78
CA GLY A 111 -2.14 6.58 -14.02
C GLY A 111 -2.85 7.68 -14.77
N ALA A 112 -3.61 8.46 -14.02
CA ALA A 112 -4.29 9.64 -14.52
C ALA A 112 -3.33 10.82 -14.48
N ASN A 113 -2.88 11.27 -15.66
CA ASN A 113 -2.14 12.51 -15.78
C ASN A 113 -3.12 13.68 -15.85
N TYR A 114 -3.20 14.47 -14.78
CA TYR A 114 -4.05 15.67 -14.78
C TYR A 114 -3.34 16.89 -15.41
N SER A 115 -2.11 16.75 -15.90
CA SER A 115 -1.35 17.83 -16.55
C SER A 115 -2.05 18.34 -17.81
N ARG A 116 -1.98 19.65 -18.03
CA ARG A 116 -2.51 20.27 -19.25
C ARG A 116 -1.39 20.38 -20.26
N ILE A 117 -1.50 19.64 -21.36
CA ILE A 117 -0.60 19.73 -22.50
C ILE A 117 -1.29 20.58 -23.58
N VAL A 118 -0.81 21.81 -23.77
CA VAL A 118 -1.26 22.68 -24.86
C VAL A 118 -0.37 22.42 -26.07
N ARG A 119 -0.99 22.09 -27.20
CA ARG A 119 -0.31 21.90 -28.48
C ARG A 119 -0.61 23.11 -29.39
N ASP A 120 0.31 23.44 -30.28
CA ASP A 120 0.02 24.43 -31.33
C ASP A 120 -0.99 23.85 -32.33
N ASP A 121 -1.72 24.72 -33.03
CA ASP A 121 -2.74 24.33 -34.01
C ASP A 121 -2.17 24.08 -35.43
N GLU A 122 -0.89 24.41 -35.67
CA GLU A 122 -0.29 24.50 -37.01
C GLU A 122 0.53 23.24 -37.37
N TYR A 123 1.14 22.61 -36.38
CA TYR A 123 1.99 21.42 -36.47
C TYR A 123 1.75 20.42 -35.34
N GLY A 124 0.95 20.77 -34.32
CA GLY A 124 0.64 19.88 -33.21
C GLY A 124 1.80 19.68 -32.22
N ASN A 125 2.83 20.53 -32.27
CA ASN A 125 3.94 20.48 -31.33
C ASN A 125 3.47 20.90 -29.93
N VAL A 126 4.15 20.40 -28.90
CA VAL A 126 3.84 20.78 -27.51
C VAL A 126 4.31 22.22 -27.28
N ALA A 127 3.37 23.16 -27.27
CA ALA A 127 3.62 24.58 -27.09
C ALA A 127 3.77 24.96 -25.61
N ARG A 128 3.02 24.31 -24.72
CA ARG A 128 3.11 24.55 -23.27
C ARG A 128 2.66 23.35 -22.45
N ILE A 129 3.47 22.94 -21.50
CA ILE A 129 3.09 21.95 -20.48
C ILE A 129 2.82 22.70 -19.18
N VAL A 130 1.63 22.52 -18.61
CA VAL A 130 1.34 22.87 -17.22
C VAL A 130 1.26 21.57 -16.46
N GLU A 131 2.36 21.24 -15.79
CA GLU A 131 2.45 20.04 -14.97
C GLU A 131 1.46 20.14 -13.81
N ARG A 132 0.65 19.09 -13.65
CA ARG A 132 -0.25 18.89 -12.53
C ARG A 132 -0.03 17.49 -11.98
N ARG A 133 -0.71 17.18 -10.89
CA ARG A 133 -0.60 15.90 -10.21
C ARG A 133 -0.82 14.72 -11.17
N PHE A 134 0.09 13.76 -11.13
CA PHE A 134 -0.11 12.42 -11.69
C PHE A 134 -0.63 11.52 -10.57
N VAL A 135 -1.74 10.83 -10.79
CA VAL A 135 -2.32 9.93 -9.79
C VAL A 135 -2.28 8.51 -10.32
N PRO A 136 -1.47 7.61 -9.72
CA PRO A 136 -1.51 6.20 -10.06
C PRO A 136 -2.90 5.62 -9.83
N THR A 137 -3.36 4.83 -10.80
CA THR A 137 -4.62 4.12 -10.77
C THR A 137 -4.39 2.66 -11.11
N THR A 138 -4.93 1.75 -10.32
CA THR A 138 -4.70 0.31 -10.54
C THR A 138 -6.03 -0.40 -10.63
N LYS A 139 -6.15 -1.27 -11.62
CA LYS A 139 -7.25 -2.21 -11.73
C LYS A 139 -6.77 -3.58 -11.29
N GLN A 140 -7.41 -4.13 -10.27
CA GLN A 140 -7.06 -5.42 -9.72
C GLN A 140 -8.26 -6.37 -9.82
N LYS A 141 -7.99 -7.60 -10.26
CA LYS A 141 -8.94 -8.70 -10.21
C LYS A 141 -8.51 -9.64 -9.10
N LEU A 142 -9.45 -10.00 -8.25
CA LEU A 142 -9.27 -10.89 -7.12
C LEU A 142 -10.16 -12.12 -7.29
N HIS A 143 -9.62 -13.26 -6.91
CA HIS A 143 -10.33 -14.51 -6.75
C HIS A 143 -10.83 -14.61 -5.32
N VAL A 144 -12.15 -14.66 -5.15
CA VAL A 144 -12.78 -14.90 -3.85
C VAL A 144 -12.90 -16.41 -3.67
N GLU A 145 -12.10 -16.97 -2.76
CA GLU A 145 -11.98 -18.43 -2.62
C GLU A 145 -13.25 -19.09 -2.10
N ASP A 146 -13.97 -18.41 -1.19
CA ASP A 146 -15.15 -18.93 -0.51
C ASP A 146 -16.34 -17.99 -0.72
N SER A 147 -17.43 -18.49 -1.31
CA SER A 147 -18.64 -17.69 -1.54
C SER A 147 -19.30 -17.19 -0.25
N ARG A 148 -19.00 -17.78 0.91
CA ARG A 148 -19.48 -17.31 2.22
C ARG A 148 -18.93 -15.94 2.60
N ASP A 149 -17.79 -15.54 2.04
CA ASP A 149 -17.18 -14.23 2.30
C ASP A 149 -17.83 -13.10 1.48
N ALA A 150 -18.69 -13.43 0.51
CA ALA A 150 -19.25 -12.47 -0.45
C ALA A 150 -20.00 -11.30 0.23
N ASP A 151 -20.82 -11.59 1.25
CA ASP A 151 -21.54 -10.54 1.98
C ASP A 151 -20.60 -9.67 2.82
N GLN A 152 -19.63 -10.27 3.50
CA GLN A 152 -18.63 -9.54 4.28
C GLN A 152 -17.79 -8.63 3.37
N ILE A 153 -17.37 -9.12 2.20
CA ILE A 153 -16.63 -8.35 1.19
C ILE A 153 -17.48 -7.17 0.72
N ARG A 154 -18.74 -7.43 0.34
CA ARG A 154 -19.68 -6.41 -0.14
C ARG A 154 -19.89 -5.31 0.90
N GLU A 155 -20.16 -5.68 2.16
CA GLU A 155 -20.34 -4.73 3.26
C GLU A 155 -19.08 -3.91 3.52
N THR A 156 -17.91 -4.55 3.46
CA THR A 156 -16.61 -3.88 3.61
C THR A 156 -16.41 -2.82 2.51
N LEU A 157 -16.61 -3.18 1.23
CA LEU A 157 -16.49 -2.26 0.09
C LEU A 157 -17.48 -1.09 0.20
N ILE A 158 -18.72 -1.35 0.63
CA ILE A 158 -19.71 -0.29 0.88
C ILE A 158 -19.25 0.62 2.02
N SER A 159 -18.65 0.09 3.09
CA SER A 159 -18.21 0.89 4.24
C SER A 159 -17.08 1.87 3.91
N ILE A 160 -16.25 1.54 2.91
CA ILE A 160 -15.09 2.34 2.49
C ILE A 160 -15.35 3.22 1.25
N ARG A 161 -16.58 3.21 0.69
CA ARG A 161 -16.96 3.85 -0.60
C ARG A 161 -16.66 5.35 -0.76
N SER A 162 -16.21 6.03 0.28
CA SER A 162 -15.78 7.44 0.23
C SER A 162 -14.72 7.74 1.28
N ARG A 163 -13.93 6.73 1.66
CA ARG A 163 -12.92 6.82 2.71
C ARG A 163 -11.59 6.29 2.17
N PRO A 164 -10.47 6.99 2.41
CA PRO A 164 -9.15 6.45 2.14
C PRO A 164 -8.98 5.10 2.82
N ALA A 165 -8.55 4.10 2.06
CA ALA A 165 -8.23 2.77 2.56
C ALA A 165 -6.88 2.31 1.99
N LEU A 166 -6.27 1.38 2.70
CA LEU A 166 -5.06 0.71 2.25
C LEU A 166 -5.44 -0.62 1.59
N PHE A 167 -5.02 -0.80 0.35
CA PHE A 167 -5.18 -2.04 -0.41
C PHE A 167 -3.80 -2.66 -0.59
N SER A 168 -3.64 -3.93 -0.20
CA SER A 168 -2.39 -4.67 -0.37
C SER A 168 -2.66 -5.91 -1.21
N GLY A 169 -2.08 -5.98 -2.40
CA GLY A 169 -2.23 -7.13 -3.30
C GLY A 169 -1.17 -8.23 -3.14
N LEU A 170 -0.10 -7.97 -2.37
CA LEU A 170 1.02 -8.87 -2.10
C LEU A 170 1.42 -8.83 -0.61
N ASP A 171 0.45 -8.98 0.30
CA ASP A 171 0.69 -8.94 1.75
C ASP A 171 1.57 -10.09 2.27
N ASP A 172 1.61 -11.21 1.55
CA ASP A 172 2.46 -12.37 1.82
C ASP A 172 3.88 -12.27 1.22
N GLN A 173 4.13 -11.30 0.33
CA GLN A 173 5.36 -11.15 -0.44
C GLN A 173 5.90 -9.71 -0.36
N THR A 174 6.06 -9.17 0.85
CA THR A 174 6.47 -7.78 1.08
C THR A 174 7.85 -7.41 0.54
N SER A 175 8.73 -8.40 0.32
CA SER A 175 10.06 -8.23 -0.29
C SER A 175 10.04 -8.21 -1.82
N ASN A 176 8.91 -8.57 -2.45
CA ASN A 176 8.78 -8.63 -3.90
C ASN A 176 8.96 -7.22 -4.50
N PRO A 177 9.69 -7.06 -5.62
CA PRO A 177 9.82 -5.77 -6.31
C PRO A 177 8.47 -5.11 -6.66
N TRP A 178 7.44 -5.91 -6.89
CA TRP A 178 6.09 -5.43 -7.20
C TRP A 178 5.26 -5.04 -5.98
N PHE A 179 5.75 -5.26 -4.75
CA PHE A 179 4.98 -4.98 -3.53
C PHE A 179 4.45 -3.54 -3.48
N SER A 180 5.34 -2.55 -3.65
CA SER A 180 4.95 -1.13 -3.66
C SER A 180 3.95 -0.80 -4.76
N SER A 181 4.01 -1.49 -5.91
CA SER A 181 3.06 -1.29 -7.01
C SER A 181 1.65 -1.83 -6.69
N PHE A 182 1.55 -2.78 -5.76
CA PHE A 182 0.29 -3.38 -5.30
C PHE A 182 -0.14 -2.92 -3.91
N LEU A 183 0.64 -2.04 -3.27
CA LEU A 183 0.25 -1.38 -2.04
C LEU A 183 -0.27 0.02 -2.35
N ILE A 184 -1.58 0.19 -2.31
CA ILE A 184 -2.23 1.45 -2.68
C ILE A 184 -2.92 2.04 -1.46
N TYR A 185 -2.47 3.22 -1.07
CA TYR A 185 -3.21 4.07 -0.14
C TYR A 185 -4.07 5.05 -0.93
N GLY A 186 -5.38 4.82 -0.96
CA GLY A 186 -6.22 5.46 -1.96
C GLY A 186 -7.73 5.32 -1.75
N LEU A 187 -8.48 5.69 -2.78
CA LEU A 187 -9.93 5.59 -2.85
C LEU A 187 -10.35 4.44 -3.76
N LEU A 188 -11.42 3.76 -3.37
CA LEU A 188 -12.15 2.82 -4.22
C LEU A 188 -13.07 3.60 -5.16
N LYS A 189 -12.78 3.58 -6.47
CA LYS A 189 -13.62 4.25 -7.48
C LYS A 189 -14.82 3.42 -7.88
N ASP A 190 -14.57 2.15 -8.17
CA ASP A 190 -15.57 1.22 -8.65
C ASP A 190 -15.20 -0.20 -8.21
N TRP A 191 -16.21 -1.05 -8.06
CA TRP A 191 -16.04 -2.46 -7.76
C TRP A 191 -17.17 -3.29 -8.36
N THR A 192 -16.84 -4.49 -8.78
CA THR A 192 -17.82 -5.47 -9.26
C THR A 192 -17.54 -6.81 -8.62
N LEU A 193 -18.50 -7.33 -7.86
CA LEU A 193 -18.46 -8.68 -7.30
C LEU A 193 -19.35 -9.59 -8.15
N THR A 194 -18.75 -10.61 -8.74
CA THR A 194 -19.43 -11.61 -9.57
C THR A 194 -19.33 -12.98 -8.89
N ALA A 195 -20.32 -13.83 -9.08
CA ALA A 195 -20.30 -15.24 -8.67
C ALA A 195 -20.22 -16.13 -9.94
N PRO A 196 -19.01 -16.45 -10.45
CA PRO A 196 -18.88 -17.35 -11.59
C PRO A 196 -19.31 -18.79 -11.25
N SER A 197 -19.30 -19.15 -9.97
CA SER A 197 -19.72 -20.44 -9.44
C SER A 197 -20.40 -20.25 -8.08
N ILE A 198 -21.11 -21.28 -7.61
CA ILE A 198 -21.73 -21.30 -6.29
C ILE A 198 -20.70 -21.32 -5.13
N ASN A 199 -19.48 -21.80 -5.40
CA ASN A 199 -18.44 -21.99 -4.37
C ASN A 199 -17.42 -20.85 -4.32
N TYR A 200 -17.25 -20.08 -5.39
CA TYR A 200 -16.22 -19.04 -5.48
C TYR A 200 -16.72 -17.82 -6.25
N GLY A 201 -16.11 -16.67 -5.97
CA GLY A 201 -16.42 -15.39 -6.60
C GLY A 201 -15.24 -14.81 -7.37
N SER A 202 -15.53 -13.75 -8.12
CA SER A 202 -14.52 -12.88 -8.71
C SER A 202 -14.86 -11.43 -8.36
N LEU A 203 -13.87 -10.71 -7.82
CA LEU A 203 -13.98 -9.31 -7.47
C LEU A 203 -13.08 -8.51 -8.40
N SER A 204 -13.61 -7.47 -9.03
CA SER A 204 -12.82 -6.46 -9.74
C SER A 204 -12.89 -5.16 -8.97
N ILE A 205 -11.75 -4.52 -8.72
CA ILE A 205 -11.66 -3.22 -8.04
C ILE A 205 -10.83 -2.23 -8.87
N ASP A 206 -11.31 -1.00 -8.92
CA ASP A 206 -10.63 0.14 -9.53
C ASP A 206 -10.21 1.11 -8.41
N LEU A 207 -8.90 1.30 -8.26
CA LEU A 207 -8.28 2.06 -7.18
C LEU A 207 -7.58 3.31 -7.69
N GLU A 208 -7.61 4.39 -6.90
CA GLU A 208 -6.94 5.66 -7.17
C GLU A 208 -6.13 6.12 -5.95
N GLU A 209 -4.83 6.38 -6.13
CA GLU A 209 -3.93 6.78 -5.03
C GLU A 209 -4.18 8.22 -4.52
N LEU A 210 -3.86 8.49 -3.26
CA LEU A 210 -4.04 9.80 -2.59
C LEU A 210 -2.77 10.64 -2.38
#